data_AF-A0A1G7DFI5-F1
#
_entry.id   AF-A0A1G7DFI5-F1
#
_cell.length_a   1.000
_cell.length_b   1.000
_cell.length_c   1.000
_cell.angle_alpha   90.00
_cell.angle_beta   90.00
_cell.angle_gamma   90.00
#
_symmetry.space_group_name_H-M   'P 1'
#
loop_
_entity.id
_entity.type
_entity.pdbx_description
1 polymer ?
#
loop_
_entity_poly.entity_id
_entity_poly.type
_entity_poly.pdbx_seq_one_letter_code
_entity_poly.pdbx_strand_id
1 'polypeptide(L)'
;MVRLYGIPGCGPCEIVKMFLAQKGIPFQFVNAREDPEAARKIAELVGSPTAGVVLEWNGKVEAIRGVSPARLHAWLARYLEDQAS
;
A
#
# COMPACT_ATOMS: atom_id res chain seq x y z
N MET A 1 -1.51 -1.93 -12.54
CA MET A 1 -2.57 -1.49 -11.58
C MET A 1 -2.07 -1.77 -10.16
N VAL A 2 -2.25 -0.84 -9.23
CA VAL A 2 -1.74 -0.99 -7.84
C VAL A 2 -2.86 -1.51 -6.95
N ARG A 3 -2.57 -2.43 -6.03
CA ARG A 3 -3.50 -2.87 -4.98
C ARG A 3 -2.98 -2.42 -3.63
N LEU A 4 -3.78 -1.63 -2.94
CA LEU A 4 -3.50 -1.15 -1.59
C LEU A 4 -4.31 -1.99 -0.61
N TYR A 5 -3.63 -2.85 0.12
CA TYR A 5 -4.23 -3.63 1.20
C TYR A 5 -4.07 -2.84 2.51
N GLY A 6 -5.19 -2.53 3.13
CA GLY A 6 -5.20 -1.75 4.36
C GLY A 6 -6.52 -1.87 5.11
N ILE A 7 -6.58 -1.22 6.27
CA ILE A 7 -7.80 -1.14 7.07
C ILE A 7 -8.32 0.30 7.01
N PRO A 8 -9.60 0.52 6.68
CA PRO A 8 -10.20 1.85 6.70
C PRO A 8 -10.19 2.40 8.14
N GLY A 9 -9.84 3.69 8.29
CA GLY A 9 -9.68 4.32 9.60
C GLY A 9 -8.31 4.10 10.25
N CYS A 10 -7.37 3.43 9.56
CA CYS A 10 -5.98 3.38 9.97
C CYS A 10 -5.24 4.62 9.43
N GLY A 11 -4.73 5.49 10.31
CA GLY A 11 -4.01 6.71 9.96
C GLY A 11 -2.97 6.54 8.83
N PRO A 12 -2.04 5.56 8.88
CA PRO A 12 -1.10 5.33 7.80
C PRO A 12 -1.74 4.88 6.47
N CYS A 13 -2.82 4.08 6.50
CA CYS A 13 -3.50 3.63 5.28
C CYS A 13 -4.13 4.81 4.51
N GLU A 14 -4.75 5.74 5.24
CA GLU A 14 -5.34 6.97 4.67
C GLU A 14 -4.28 7.84 3.98
N ILE A 15 -3.11 8.03 4.61
CA ILE A 15 -2.02 8.84 4.04
C ILE A 15 -1.55 8.26 2.70
N VAL A 16 -1.38 6.93 2.61
CA VAL A 16 -0.92 6.29 1.37
C VAL A 16 -2.00 6.36 0.29
N LYS A 17 -3.26 6.15 0.65
CA LYS A 17 -4.40 6.29 -0.27
C LYS A 17 -4.47 7.71 -0.85
N MET A 18 -4.32 8.73 0.00
CA MET A 18 -4.28 10.12 -0.43
C MET A 18 -3.07 10.40 -1.33
N PHE A 19 -1.89 9.88 -0.98
CA PHE A 19 -0.69 10.06 -1.78
C PHE A 19 -0.85 9.49 -3.20
N LEU A 20 -1.36 8.26 -3.33
CA LEU A 20 -1.60 7.64 -4.63
C LEU A 20 -2.63 8.43 -5.46
N ALA A 21 -3.72 8.88 -4.80
CA ALA A 21 -4.74 9.70 -5.44
C ALA A 21 -4.18 11.05 -5.91
N GLN A 22 -3.35 11.73 -5.09
CA GLN A 22 -2.69 12.98 -5.46
C GLN A 22 -1.73 12.81 -6.64
N LYS A 23 -1.06 11.66 -6.74
CA LYS A 23 -0.18 11.34 -7.87
C LYS A 23 -0.94 10.84 -9.11
N GLY A 24 -2.26 10.71 -9.04
CA GLY A 24 -3.10 10.23 -10.13
C GLY A 24 -2.86 8.75 -10.48
N ILE A 25 -2.37 7.97 -9.52
CA ILE A 25 -2.04 6.57 -9.74
C ILE A 25 -3.30 5.72 -9.60
N PRO A 26 -3.64 4.88 -10.59
CA PRO A 26 -4.78 3.98 -10.48
C PRO A 26 -4.47 2.86 -9.47
N PHE A 27 -5.15 2.90 -8.33
CA PHE A 27 -5.04 1.91 -7.28
C PHE A 27 -6.40 1.32 -6.87
N GLN A 28 -6.38 0.07 -6.43
CA GLN A 28 -7.51 -0.66 -5.87
C GLN A 28 -7.32 -0.78 -4.36
N PHE A 29 -8.21 -0.17 -3.59
CA PHE A 29 -8.22 -0.35 -2.14
C PHE A 29 -8.89 -1.69 -1.79
N VAL A 30 -8.16 -2.58 -1.13
CA VAL A 30 -8.66 -3.86 -0.63
C VAL A 30 -8.77 -3.76 0.89
N ASN A 31 -10.00 -3.85 1.40
CA ASN A 31 -10.30 -3.72 2.81
C ASN A 31 -9.97 -5.01 3.55
N ALA A 32 -8.85 -5.04 4.27
CA ALA A 32 -8.43 -6.17 5.08
C ALA A 32 -9.34 -6.45 6.29
N ARG A 33 -10.30 -5.57 6.60
CA ARG A 33 -11.32 -5.83 7.62
C ARG A 33 -12.45 -6.72 7.11
N GLU A 34 -12.77 -6.63 5.82
CA GLU A 34 -13.83 -7.42 5.17
C GLU A 34 -13.26 -8.62 4.43
N ASP A 35 -12.00 -8.52 3.99
CA ASP A 35 -11.30 -9.57 3.25
C ASP A 35 -10.26 -10.26 4.14
N PRO A 36 -10.50 -11.53 4.56
CA PRO A 36 -9.59 -12.25 5.43
C PRO A 36 -8.26 -12.62 4.76
N GLU A 37 -8.21 -12.73 3.42
CA GLU A 37 -6.95 -12.97 2.70
C GLU A 37 -6.05 -11.73 2.74
N ALA A 38 -6.63 -10.55 2.57
CA ALA A 38 -5.93 -9.28 2.73
C ALA A 38 -5.45 -9.09 4.17
N ALA A 39 -6.25 -9.44 5.17
CA ALA A 39 -5.83 -9.43 6.58
C ALA A 39 -4.59 -10.30 6.81
N ARG A 40 -4.61 -11.52 6.25
CA ARG A 40 -3.51 -12.47 6.36
C ARG A 40 -2.26 -11.96 5.65
N LYS A 41 -2.36 -11.41 4.44
CA LYS A 41 -1.24 -10.77 3.73
C LYS A 41 -0.60 -9.65 4.56
N ILE A 42 -1.41 -8.76 5.12
CA ILE A 42 -0.90 -7.66 5.96
C ILE A 42 -0.23 -8.22 7.22
N ALA A 43 -0.83 -9.20 7.88
CA ALA A 43 -0.26 -9.83 9.06
C ALA A 43 1.09 -10.51 8.75
N GLU A 44 1.20 -11.24 7.63
CA GLU A 44 2.45 -11.90 7.22
C GLU A 44 3.56 -10.89 6.86
N LEU A 45 3.23 -9.79 6.19
CA LEU A 45 4.21 -8.83 5.69
C LEU A 45 4.58 -7.73 6.71
N VAL A 46 3.60 -7.26 7.47
CA VAL A 46 3.73 -6.11 8.37
C VAL A 46 3.82 -6.56 9.84
N GLY A 47 3.41 -7.79 10.15
CA GLY A 47 3.37 -8.34 11.51
C GLY A 47 2.19 -7.85 12.34
N SER A 48 1.57 -6.72 11.98
CA SER A 48 0.37 -6.21 12.64
C SER A 48 -0.51 -5.39 11.68
N PRO A 49 -1.84 -5.59 11.71
CA PRO A 49 -2.79 -4.96 10.79
C PRO A 49 -2.87 -3.43 10.90
N THR A 50 -2.39 -2.85 11.99
CA THR A 50 -2.36 -1.40 12.24
C THR A 50 -0.98 -0.78 12.09
N ALA A 51 0.07 -1.59 11.88
CA ALA A 51 1.46 -1.13 11.87
C ALA A 51 1.93 -0.62 10.50
N GLY A 52 1.09 -0.73 9.46
CA GLY A 52 1.48 -0.34 8.12
C GLY A 52 0.45 -0.65 7.05
N VAL A 53 0.87 -0.48 5.80
CA VAL A 53 0.08 -0.73 4.59
C VAL A 53 0.87 -1.64 3.66
N VAL A 54 0.17 -2.47 2.88
CA VAL A 54 0.79 -3.30 1.84
C VAL A 54 0.37 -2.80 0.47
N LEU A 55 1.34 -2.62 -0.41
CA LEU A 55 1.15 -2.22 -1.80
C LEU A 55 1.60 -3.37 -2.70
N GLU A 56 0.77 -3.74 -3.66
CA GLU A 56 1.09 -4.76 -4.66
C GLU A 56 0.92 -4.16 -6.06
N TRP A 57 1.93 -4.32 -6.93
CA TRP A 57 1.90 -3.87 -8.31
C TRP A 57 2.83 -4.76 -9.15
N ASN A 58 2.45 -5.10 -10.38
CA ASN A 58 3.26 -5.92 -11.29
C ASN A 58 3.86 -7.21 -10.65
N GLY A 59 3.10 -7.86 -9.75
CA GLY A 59 3.57 -9.05 -9.02
C GLY A 59 4.58 -8.76 -7.90
N LYS A 60 4.98 -7.50 -7.70
CA LYS A 60 5.76 -7.03 -6.56
C LYS A 60 4.85 -6.69 -5.40
N VAL A 61 5.31 -6.97 -4.19
CA VAL A 61 4.60 -6.66 -2.95
C VAL A 61 5.56 -5.91 -2.04
N GLU A 62 5.15 -4.75 -1.54
CA GLU A 62 5.93 -3.94 -0.61
C GLU A 62 5.09 -3.52 0.59
N ALA A 63 5.64 -3.76 1.78
CA ALA A 63 5.04 -3.38 3.05
C ALA A 63 5.67 -2.08 3.57
N ILE A 64 4.86 -1.04 3.76
CA ILE A 64 5.29 0.24 4.32
C ILE A 64 4.91 0.28 5.81
N ARG A 65 5.91 0.03 6.68
CA ARG A 65 5.78 0.05 8.15
C ARG A 65 6.03 1.44 8.73
N GLY A 66 5.00 2.28 8.81
CA GLY A 66 5.16 3.69 9.16
C GLY A 66 5.37 4.55 7.92
N VAL A 67 4.39 5.40 7.66
CA VAL A 67 4.29 6.18 6.43
C VAL A 67 5.06 7.48 6.61
N SER A 68 6.14 7.61 5.86
CA SER A 68 6.94 8.83 5.77
C SER A 68 7.00 9.29 4.31
N PRO A 69 7.08 10.61 4.05
CA PRO A 69 7.19 11.14 2.68
C PRO A 69 8.32 10.49 1.87
N ALA A 70 9.47 10.25 2.50
CA ALA A 70 10.62 9.62 1.86
C ALA A 70 10.33 8.20 1.35
N ARG A 71 9.59 7.38 2.12
CA ARG A 71 9.22 6.02 1.70
C ARG A 71 8.19 6.02 0.60
N LEU A 72 7.20 6.92 0.66
CA LEU A 72 6.20 7.07 -0.40
C LEU A 72 6.85 7.48 -1.71
N HIS A 73 7.80 8.42 -1.68
CA HIS A 73 8.57 8.80 -2.86
C HIS A 73 9.49 7.68 -3.36
N ALA A 74 10.13 6.93 -2.47
CA ALA A 74 10.96 5.79 -2.86
C ALA A 74 10.13 4.68 -3.55
N TRP A 75 8.96 4.36 -2.99
CA TRP A 75 8.02 3.43 -3.63
C TRP A 75 7.55 3.96 -4.98
N LEU A 76 7.22 5.26 -5.07
CA LEU A 76 6.77 5.88 -6.31
C LEU A 76 7.84 5.80 -7.41
N ALA A 77 9.10 6.07 -7.07
CA ALA A 77 10.20 5.97 -8.02
C ALA A 77 10.26 4.54 -8.61
N ARG A 78 10.22 3.52 -7.75
CA ARG A 78 10.18 2.11 -8.17
C ARG A 78 8.98 1.80 -9.06
N TYR A 79 7.80 2.31 -8.71
CA TYR A 79 6.59 2.12 -9.50
C TYR A 79 6.70 2.76 -10.89
N LEU A 80 7.28 3.95 -10.99
CA LEU A 80 7.49 4.64 -12.27
C LEU A 80 8.55 3.95 -13.12
N GLU A 81 9.64 3.47 -12.52
CA GLU A 81 10.66 2.65 -13.19
C GLU A 81 10.04 1.37 -13.79
N ASP A 82 9.17 0.70 -13.04
CA ASP A 82 8.44 -0.49 -13.51
C ASP A 82 7.48 -0.21 -14.67
N GLN A 83 6.89 0.98 -14.71
CA GLN A 83 5.95 1.39 -15.76
C GLN A 83 6.65 1.92 -17.01
N ALA A 84 7.92 2.29 -16.90
CA ALA A 84 8.75 2.79 -18.00
C ALA A 84 9.54 1.68 -18.71
N SER A 85 9.46 0.43 -18.21
CA SER A 85 10.20 -0.73 -18.71
C SER A 85 9.38 -1.67 -19.58
#